data_AF-A0A3N5UDB9-F1
#
_entry.id   AF-A0A3N5UDB9-F1
#
_cell.length_a   1.000
_cell.length_b   1.000
_cell.length_c   1.000
_cell.angle_alpha   90.00
_cell.angle_beta   90.00
_cell.angle_gamma   90.00
#
_symmetry.space_group_name_H-M   'P 1'
#
loop_
_entity.id
_entity.type
_entity.pdbx_description
1 polymer ?
#
loop_
_entity_poly.entity_id
_entity_poly.type
_entity_poly.pdbx_seq_one_letter_code
_entity_poly.pdbx_strand_id
1 'polypeptide(L)'
;MMDIKVDKDPHLRIPEDQDVRLVYRSSFFEKNGLLKWISDFKLGTAGYRDTIDMNDFFSTDAPYNAHTIMMVAEAMARIYIRKGYGSVHLGGEVRRYTSEIIALMARIFASHGITVHLNADKGTTPIWATSFGVFYNELDGGANITASHSQNFKQGFKPVDEKGMQLLALADEIRDEVRRIGQEAESNSFSITLSALNSPHIKKDFRYLEAYADYLKDIIPEEAFRLIHEAEKAGMKVGVSTVGGSMHENSLALFERFGIKTGQDGVIQYMHWQKRDDFHKVGEIDGENYGCDPTKQIIY
;
A
#
# COMPACT_ATOMS: atom_id res chain seq x y z
N MET A 1 12.50 5.43 -24.40
CA MET A 1 12.89 4.55 -23.28
C MET A 1 14.37 4.75 -22.99
N MET A 2 14.72 5.11 -21.76
CA MET A 2 16.09 5.34 -21.31
C MET A 2 16.61 4.13 -20.54
N ASP A 3 17.83 3.68 -20.83
CA ASP A 3 18.47 2.60 -20.09
C ASP A 3 19.30 3.15 -18.91
N ILE A 4 19.07 2.60 -17.73
CA ILE A 4 19.92 2.81 -16.54
C ILE A 4 20.59 1.49 -16.19
N LYS A 5 21.92 1.47 -16.14
CA LYS A 5 22.66 0.31 -15.67
C LYS A 5 22.73 0.34 -14.15
N VAL A 6 22.27 -0.73 -13.51
CA VAL A 6 22.31 -0.89 -12.05
C VAL A 6 23.44 -1.86 -11.72
N ASP A 7 24.58 -1.32 -11.26
CA ASP A 7 25.81 -2.09 -11.04
C ASP A 7 26.05 -2.41 -9.56
N LYS A 8 26.64 -1.51 -8.75
CA LYS A 8 26.88 -1.80 -7.32
C LYS A 8 26.20 -0.83 -6.38
N ASP A 9 26.05 0.41 -6.80
CA ASP A 9 25.38 1.46 -6.02
C ASP A 9 23.87 1.22 -6.02
N PRO A 10 23.23 1.06 -4.85
CA PRO A 10 21.79 0.93 -4.76
C PRO A 10 21.05 2.26 -5.04
N HIS A 11 21.71 3.41 -4.93
CA HIS A 11 21.02 4.68 -5.14
C HIS A 11 20.71 4.91 -6.61
N LEU A 12 19.42 4.98 -6.94
CA LEU A 12 18.96 5.26 -8.28
C LEU A 12 18.17 6.56 -8.34
N ARG A 13 18.40 7.32 -9.40
CA ARG A 13 17.49 8.37 -9.84
C ARG A 13 16.74 7.89 -11.07
N ILE A 14 15.44 7.66 -10.93
CA ILE A 14 14.58 7.16 -12.01
C ILE A 14 13.73 8.34 -12.51
N PRO A 15 13.97 8.88 -13.72
CA PRO A 15 13.13 9.92 -14.30
C PRO A 15 11.66 9.49 -14.36
N GLU A 16 10.75 10.42 -14.12
CA GLU A 16 9.31 10.17 -14.03
C GLU A 16 8.56 10.50 -15.33
N ASP A 17 9.16 11.32 -16.19
CA ASP A 17 8.59 11.88 -17.41
C ASP A 17 8.78 11.00 -18.66
N GLN A 18 9.47 9.87 -18.51
CA GLN A 18 9.76 8.95 -19.62
C GLN A 18 9.84 7.49 -19.15
N ASP A 19 9.70 6.58 -20.10
CA ASP A 19 9.93 5.16 -19.86
C ASP A 19 11.41 4.90 -19.56
N VAL A 20 11.66 4.08 -18.56
CA VAL A 20 12.99 3.72 -18.08
C VAL A 20 13.13 2.20 -18.04
N ARG A 21 14.26 1.68 -18.51
CA ARG A 21 14.65 0.29 -18.36
C ARG A 21 15.85 0.20 -17.43
N LEU A 22 15.67 -0.42 -16.27
CA LEU A 22 16.73 -0.74 -15.32
C LEU A 22 17.36 -2.06 -15.72
N VAL A 23 18.62 -2.04 -16.15
CA VAL A 23 19.39 -3.23 -16.52
C VAL A 23 20.31 -3.58 -15.37
N TYR A 24 19.98 -4.64 -14.65
CA TYR A 24 20.74 -5.05 -13.47
C TYR A 24 21.93 -5.93 -13.84
N ARG A 25 23.04 -5.76 -13.12
CA ARG A 25 24.20 -6.66 -13.16
C ARG A 25 24.14 -7.67 -12.03
N SER A 26 24.71 -8.86 -12.22
CA SER A 26 24.83 -9.86 -11.16
C SER A 26 25.60 -9.32 -9.94
N SER A 27 26.61 -8.47 -10.18
CA SER A 27 27.37 -7.75 -9.14
C SER A 27 26.49 -6.93 -8.19
N PHE A 28 25.35 -6.42 -8.66
CA PHE A 28 24.39 -5.68 -7.84
C PHE A 28 23.79 -6.57 -6.76
N PHE A 29 23.33 -7.74 -7.17
CA PHE A 29 22.63 -8.69 -6.29
C PHE A 29 23.58 -9.28 -5.26
N GLU A 30 24.82 -9.59 -5.67
CA GLU A 30 25.87 -10.07 -4.79
C GLU A 30 26.26 -9.03 -3.75
N LYS A 31 26.50 -7.78 -4.18
CA LYS A 31 26.98 -6.71 -3.29
C LYS A 31 25.93 -6.26 -2.28
N ASN A 32 24.66 -6.26 -2.69
CA ASN A 32 23.55 -5.69 -1.91
C ASN A 32 22.66 -6.75 -1.24
N GLY A 33 23.13 -8.00 -1.12
CA GLY A 33 22.45 -9.05 -0.37
C GLY A 33 21.11 -9.52 -0.97
N LEU A 34 20.82 -9.19 -2.22
CA LEU A 34 19.51 -9.45 -2.82
C LEU A 34 19.29 -10.93 -3.16
N LEU A 35 20.36 -11.70 -3.43
CA LEU A 35 20.23 -13.16 -3.62
C LEU A 35 19.73 -13.85 -2.35
N LYS A 36 20.23 -13.42 -1.18
CA LYS A 36 19.75 -13.92 0.11
C LYS A 36 18.29 -13.52 0.33
N TRP A 37 17.96 -12.25 0.11
CA TRP A 37 16.58 -11.77 0.22
C TRP A 37 15.62 -12.56 -0.68
N ILE A 38 15.99 -12.83 -1.94
CA ILE A 38 15.20 -13.65 -2.88
C ILE A 38 14.96 -15.06 -2.35
N SER A 39 16.00 -15.69 -1.78
CA SER A 39 15.89 -17.03 -1.19
C SER A 39 14.89 -17.07 -0.03
N ASP A 40 14.92 -16.03 0.82
CA ASP A 40 14.12 -15.92 2.05
C ASP A 40 12.71 -15.34 1.80
N PHE A 41 12.49 -14.71 0.64
CA PHE A 41 11.24 -14.04 0.31
C PHE A 41 10.05 -14.99 0.35
N LYS A 42 8.97 -14.53 0.97
CA LYS A 42 7.67 -15.20 1.02
C LYS A 42 6.58 -14.18 1.30
N LEU A 43 5.41 -14.41 0.72
CA LEU A 43 4.20 -13.69 1.12
C LEU A 43 3.54 -14.40 2.29
N GLY A 44 3.38 -13.68 3.40
CA GLY A 44 2.56 -14.13 4.51
C GLY A 44 1.08 -13.91 4.22
N THR A 45 0.22 -14.35 5.15
CA THR A 45 -1.23 -14.11 5.04
C THR A 45 -1.54 -12.63 4.89
N ALA A 46 -0.89 -11.79 5.71
CA ALA A 46 -1.06 -10.35 5.67
C ALA A 46 -0.09 -9.62 4.72
N GLY A 47 0.31 -10.26 3.62
CA GLY A 47 1.24 -9.73 2.61
C GLY A 47 2.72 -9.86 2.97
N TYR A 48 3.56 -8.99 2.40
CA TYR A 48 4.97 -8.86 2.79
C TYR A 48 5.12 -7.65 3.72
N ARG A 49 5.93 -7.80 4.77
CA ARG A 49 6.29 -6.72 5.69
C ARG A 49 7.72 -6.89 6.15
N ASP A 50 8.45 -5.79 6.21
CA ASP A 50 9.80 -5.78 6.75
C ASP A 50 10.21 -4.39 7.23
N THR A 51 11.41 -4.29 7.80
CA THR A 51 12.00 -3.00 8.14
C THR A 51 12.43 -2.25 6.89
N ILE A 52 12.32 -0.93 6.94
CA ILE A 52 12.72 0.02 5.90
C ILE A 52 13.67 1.05 6.50
N ASP A 53 14.66 1.51 5.72
CA ASP A 53 15.48 2.65 6.11
C ASP A 53 14.67 3.94 5.94
N MET A 54 14.52 4.71 7.01
CA MET A 54 13.65 5.90 7.05
C MET A 54 14.27 7.14 6.40
N ASN A 55 15.56 7.09 6.04
CA ASN A 55 16.29 8.19 5.44
C ASN A 55 16.59 7.93 3.96
N ASP A 56 16.73 6.66 3.57
CA ASP A 56 16.99 6.29 2.19
C ASP A 56 16.22 5.04 1.76
N PHE A 57 15.20 5.22 0.92
CA PHE A 57 14.38 4.13 0.38
C PHE A 57 15.15 3.18 -0.55
N PHE A 58 16.25 3.63 -1.15
CA PHE A 58 17.06 2.78 -2.03
C PHE A 58 18.11 1.98 -1.26
N SER A 59 18.43 2.35 -0.02
CA SER A 59 19.36 1.62 0.85
C SER A 59 18.98 0.14 0.95
N THR A 60 19.97 -0.71 0.73
CA THR A 60 19.82 -2.17 0.83
C THR A 60 20.22 -2.70 2.21
N ASP A 61 20.47 -1.81 3.18
CA ASP A 61 20.73 -2.18 4.57
C ASP A 61 19.44 -2.64 5.29
N ALA A 62 18.28 -2.32 4.72
CA ALA A 62 16.97 -2.79 5.15
C ALA A 62 16.33 -3.70 4.07
N PRO A 63 15.64 -4.80 4.44
CA PRO A 63 15.06 -5.72 3.46
C PRO A 63 13.92 -5.10 2.62
N TYR A 64 13.13 -4.21 3.21
CA TYR A 64 12.10 -3.47 2.48
C TYR A 64 12.71 -2.20 1.88
N ASN A 65 12.98 -2.22 0.58
CA ASN A 65 13.59 -1.10 -0.15
C ASN A 65 13.04 -1.02 -1.58
N ALA A 66 13.42 0.00 -2.33
CA ALA A 66 12.94 0.23 -3.68
C ALA A 66 13.22 -0.96 -4.61
N HIS A 67 14.38 -1.60 -4.50
CA HIS A 67 14.75 -2.73 -5.37
C HIS A 67 13.90 -3.95 -5.11
N THR A 68 13.74 -4.33 -3.84
CA THR A 68 12.94 -5.51 -3.48
C THR A 68 11.49 -5.33 -3.90
N ILE A 69 10.94 -4.12 -3.75
CA ILE A 69 9.58 -3.80 -4.21
C ILE A 69 9.45 -3.80 -5.73
N MET A 70 10.42 -3.26 -6.47
CA MET A 70 10.39 -3.34 -7.93
C MET A 70 10.47 -4.80 -8.41
N MET A 71 11.27 -5.66 -7.76
CA MET A 71 11.34 -7.09 -8.10
C MET A 71 10.03 -7.83 -7.82
N VAL A 72 9.39 -7.54 -6.67
CA VAL A 72 8.06 -8.07 -6.36
C VAL A 72 7.03 -7.61 -7.39
N ALA A 73 7.03 -6.31 -7.73
CA ALA A 73 6.11 -5.76 -8.72
C ALA A 73 6.32 -6.40 -10.09
N GLU A 74 7.57 -6.59 -10.52
CA GLU A 74 7.90 -7.28 -11.76
C GLU A 74 7.39 -8.73 -11.74
N ALA A 75 7.63 -9.46 -10.65
CA ALA A 75 7.12 -10.83 -10.48
C ALA A 75 5.58 -10.89 -10.55
N MET A 76 4.91 -9.99 -9.85
CA MET A 76 3.45 -9.88 -9.89
C MET A 76 2.95 -9.55 -11.30
N ALA A 77 3.57 -8.60 -12.00
CA ALA A 77 3.18 -8.21 -13.36
C ALA A 77 3.27 -9.39 -14.34
N ARG A 78 4.37 -10.15 -14.29
CA ARG A 78 4.56 -11.35 -15.12
C ARG A 78 3.48 -12.40 -14.87
N ILE A 79 3.10 -12.61 -13.61
CA ILE A 79 2.01 -13.54 -13.25
C ILE A 79 0.66 -13.01 -13.73
N TYR A 80 0.37 -11.74 -13.47
CA TYR A 80 -0.87 -11.07 -13.87
C TYR A 80 -1.10 -11.15 -15.36
N ILE A 81 -0.08 -10.93 -16.19
CA ILE A 81 -0.17 -11.12 -17.64
C ILE A 81 -0.49 -12.57 -18.02
N ARG A 82 0.16 -13.56 -17.40
CA ARG A 82 -0.15 -14.98 -17.66
C ARG A 82 -1.56 -15.39 -17.22
N LYS A 83 -2.12 -14.71 -16.22
CA LYS A 83 -3.48 -14.93 -15.71
C LYS A 83 -4.54 -14.08 -16.41
N GLY A 84 -4.14 -13.16 -17.29
CA GLY A 84 -5.05 -12.31 -18.04
C GLY A 84 -5.60 -11.10 -17.28
N TYR A 85 -4.90 -10.63 -16.24
CA TYR A 85 -5.29 -9.41 -15.51
C TYR A 85 -5.14 -8.20 -16.43
N GLY A 86 -6.20 -7.40 -16.56
CA GLY A 86 -6.22 -6.17 -17.36
C GLY A 86 -6.16 -4.90 -16.51
N SER A 87 -6.70 -4.94 -15.29
CA SER A 87 -6.83 -3.75 -14.43
C SER A 87 -6.71 -4.06 -12.95
N VAL A 88 -5.96 -3.22 -12.22
CA VAL A 88 -5.73 -3.38 -10.77
C VAL A 88 -5.80 -2.04 -10.05
N HIS A 89 -6.11 -2.05 -8.76
CA HIS A 89 -6.00 -0.87 -7.89
C HIS A 89 -4.68 -0.86 -7.11
N LEU A 90 -4.06 0.31 -6.98
CA LEU A 90 -3.00 0.56 -6.00
C LEU A 90 -3.39 1.71 -5.07
N GLY A 91 -3.30 1.45 -3.78
CA GLY A 91 -3.57 2.43 -2.72
C GLY A 91 -2.69 2.18 -1.51
N GLY A 92 -2.77 3.04 -0.49
CA GLY A 92 -1.96 2.87 0.69
C GLY A 92 -2.29 3.86 1.80
N GLU A 93 -1.61 3.66 2.93
CA GLU A 93 -1.73 4.50 4.11
C GLU A 93 -0.75 5.70 4.10
N VAL A 94 -0.44 6.21 5.28
CA VAL A 94 0.28 7.47 5.52
C VAL A 94 1.78 7.32 5.74
N ARG A 95 2.28 6.08 5.84
CA ARG A 95 3.69 5.78 6.15
C ARG A 95 4.61 6.41 5.13
N ARG A 96 5.84 6.71 5.57
CA ARG A 96 6.91 7.19 4.70
C ARG A 96 7.10 6.26 3.49
N TYR A 97 7.39 6.86 2.35
CA TYR A 97 7.59 6.21 1.05
C TYR A 97 6.35 5.53 0.45
N THR A 98 5.17 5.61 1.06
CA THR A 98 3.96 4.94 0.52
C THR A 98 3.62 5.41 -0.89
N SER A 99 3.67 6.72 -1.14
CA SER A 99 3.39 7.28 -2.47
C SER A 99 4.43 6.87 -3.51
N GLU A 100 5.70 6.81 -3.12
CA GLU A 100 6.84 6.43 -3.94
C GLU A 100 6.77 4.93 -4.30
N ILE A 101 6.39 4.07 -3.34
CA ILE A 101 6.13 2.65 -3.57
C ILE A 101 4.99 2.47 -4.59
N ILE A 102 3.86 3.18 -4.38
CA ILE A 102 2.73 3.14 -5.32
C ILE A 102 3.17 3.57 -6.72
N ALA A 103 3.97 4.64 -6.83
CA ALA A 103 4.49 5.12 -8.10
C ALA A 103 5.38 4.09 -8.81
N LEU A 104 6.32 3.45 -8.11
CA LEU A 104 7.18 2.42 -8.69
C LEU A 104 6.36 1.21 -9.18
N MET A 105 5.46 0.69 -8.34
CA MET A 105 4.62 -0.46 -8.70
C MET A 105 3.69 -0.12 -9.88
N ALA A 106 3.08 1.07 -9.86
CA ALA A 106 2.17 1.51 -10.93
C ALA A 106 2.88 1.58 -12.29
N ARG A 107 4.10 2.13 -12.32
CA ARG A 107 4.90 2.25 -13.54
C ARG A 107 5.36 0.90 -14.08
N ILE A 108 5.63 -0.07 -13.20
CA ILE A 108 5.96 -1.44 -13.61
C ILE A 108 4.72 -2.13 -14.17
N PHE A 109 3.59 -2.11 -13.48
CA PHE A 109 2.35 -2.70 -14.00
C PHE A 109 1.93 -2.08 -15.34
N ALA A 110 2.01 -0.76 -15.47
CA ALA A 110 1.72 -0.04 -16.70
C ALA A 110 2.67 -0.40 -17.86
N SER A 111 3.95 -0.68 -17.59
CA SER A 111 4.89 -1.09 -18.65
C SER A 111 4.59 -2.49 -19.20
N HIS A 112 3.92 -3.33 -18.41
CA HIS A 112 3.38 -4.63 -18.84
C HIS A 112 1.99 -4.50 -19.48
N GLY A 113 1.42 -3.30 -19.58
CA GLY A 113 0.10 -3.05 -20.17
C GLY A 113 -1.09 -3.24 -19.21
N ILE A 114 -0.83 -3.42 -17.92
CA ILE A 114 -1.86 -3.53 -16.89
C ILE A 114 -2.31 -2.12 -16.51
N THR A 115 -3.61 -1.85 -16.55
CA THR A 115 -4.15 -0.55 -16.13
C THR A 115 -4.20 -0.46 -14.61
N VAL A 116 -3.64 0.61 -14.06
CA VAL A 116 -3.55 0.88 -12.62
C VAL A 116 -4.50 2.02 -12.27
N HIS A 117 -5.43 1.73 -11.37
CA HIS A 117 -6.39 2.68 -10.83
C HIS A 117 -5.93 3.18 -9.47
N LEU A 118 -5.59 4.46 -9.39
CA LEU A 118 -5.21 5.18 -8.18
C LEU A 118 -6.41 5.97 -7.65
N ASN A 119 -6.42 6.24 -6.36
CA ASN A 119 -7.48 7.03 -5.71
C ASN A 119 -7.69 8.37 -6.44
N ALA A 120 -8.94 8.65 -6.81
CA ALA A 120 -9.30 9.84 -7.56
C ALA A 120 -9.23 11.13 -6.72
N ASP A 121 -9.62 11.05 -5.44
CA ASP A 121 -9.99 12.24 -4.66
C ASP A 121 -9.12 12.41 -3.40
N LYS A 122 -8.38 11.38 -2.98
CA LYS A 122 -7.68 11.35 -1.70
C LYS A 122 -6.23 10.93 -1.83
N GLY A 123 -5.39 11.41 -0.92
CA GLY A 123 -3.97 11.02 -0.84
C GLY A 123 -3.73 9.63 -0.25
N THR A 124 -4.75 9.01 0.35
CA THR A 124 -4.65 7.69 1.00
C THR A 124 -5.87 6.83 0.66
N THR A 125 -5.68 5.52 0.59
CA THR A 125 -6.77 4.53 0.50
C THR A 125 -6.63 3.52 1.63
N PRO A 126 -7.52 3.49 2.63
CA PRO A 126 -7.45 2.50 3.70
C PRO A 126 -7.72 1.09 3.14
N ILE A 127 -7.19 0.07 3.81
CA ILE A 127 -7.27 -1.33 3.34
C ILE A 127 -8.70 -1.79 3.04
N TRP A 128 -9.69 -1.37 3.81
CA TRP A 128 -11.09 -1.72 3.57
C TRP A 128 -11.64 -1.06 2.30
N ALA A 129 -11.19 0.16 1.97
CA ALA A 129 -11.59 0.85 0.74
C ALA A 129 -10.92 0.22 -0.49
N THR A 130 -9.68 -0.25 -0.36
CA THR A 130 -9.04 -1.08 -1.39
C THR A 130 -9.83 -2.37 -1.59
N SER A 131 -10.16 -3.09 -0.52
CA SER A 131 -10.91 -4.35 -0.59
C SER A 131 -12.29 -4.16 -1.24
N PHE A 132 -13.13 -3.27 -0.68
CA PHE A 132 -14.45 -3.00 -1.21
C PHE A 132 -14.39 -2.44 -2.64
N GLY A 133 -13.50 -1.47 -2.89
CA GLY A 133 -13.46 -0.80 -4.18
C GLY A 133 -12.91 -1.70 -5.31
N VAL A 134 -11.99 -2.63 -5.02
CA VAL A 134 -11.56 -3.63 -6.01
C VAL A 134 -12.75 -4.50 -6.43
N PHE A 135 -13.47 -5.05 -5.45
CA PHE A 135 -14.66 -5.85 -5.71
C PHE A 135 -15.76 -5.06 -6.44
N TYR A 136 -16.09 -3.86 -5.93
CA TYR A 136 -17.18 -3.04 -6.46
C TYR A 136 -16.93 -2.51 -7.87
N ASN A 137 -15.69 -2.14 -8.19
CA ASN A 137 -15.33 -1.66 -9.53
C ASN A 137 -14.97 -2.81 -10.49
N GLU A 138 -15.18 -4.07 -10.09
CA GLU A 138 -14.92 -5.27 -10.89
C GLU A 138 -13.48 -5.33 -11.43
N LEU A 139 -12.51 -4.91 -10.61
CA LEU A 139 -11.08 -4.98 -10.96
C LEU A 139 -10.56 -6.40 -10.77
N ASP A 140 -9.51 -6.77 -11.50
CA ASP A 140 -8.90 -8.12 -11.42
C ASP A 140 -8.14 -8.34 -10.11
N GLY A 141 -7.87 -7.25 -9.38
CA GLY A 141 -7.23 -7.28 -8.07
C GLY A 141 -6.67 -5.93 -7.66
N GLY A 142 -5.72 -5.95 -6.72
CA GLY A 142 -5.02 -4.74 -6.32
C GLY A 142 -3.97 -4.97 -5.25
N ALA A 143 -3.47 -3.88 -4.68
CA ALA A 143 -2.68 -3.93 -3.47
C ALA A 143 -2.88 -2.68 -2.61
N ASN A 144 -2.77 -2.87 -1.30
CA ASN A 144 -2.68 -1.78 -0.34
C ASN A 144 -1.29 -1.74 0.29
N ILE A 145 -0.61 -0.61 0.17
CA ILE A 145 0.69 -0.38 0.78
C ILE A 145 0.46 0.02 2.24
N THR A 146 0.66 -0.94 3.12
CA THR A 146 0.46 -0.79 4.56
C THR A 146 1.15 -1.89 5.36
N ALA A 147 1.78 -1.50 6.47
CA ALA A 147 2.24 -2.41 7.52
C ALA A 147 1.23 -2.54 8.67
N SER A 148 -0.01 -2.08 8.47
CA SER A 148 -1.09 -2.12 9.45
C SER A 148 -0.75 -1.33 10.72
N HIS A 149 -0.52 -2.02 11.83
CA HIS A 149 -0.22 -1.47 13.15
C HIS A 149 1.28 -1.61 13.50
N SER A 150 2.13 -2.01 12.55
CA SER A 150 3.57 -2.13 12.81
C SER A 150 4.23 -0.78 13.12
N GLN A 151 5.43 -0.85 13.69
CA GLN A 151 6.32 0.29 13.94
C GLN A 151 6.46 1.17 12.69
N ASN A 152 6.68 2.48 12.86
CA ASN A 152 6.79 3.43 11.73
C ASN A 152 7.97 3.09 10.77
N PHE A 153 9.02 2.46 11.30
CA PHE A 153 10.18 1.96 10.54
C PHE A 153 9.95 0.60 9.87
N LYS A 154 8.70 0.11 9.85
CA LYS A 154 8.29 -1.03 9.03
C LYS A 154 7.34 -0.59 7.93
N GLN A 155 7.48 -1.22 6.77
CA GLN A 155 6.61 -1.03 5.63
C GLN A 155 6.08 -2.39 5.14
N GLY A 156 4.99 -2.36 4.39
CA GLY A 156 4.36 -3.55 3.87
C GLY A 156 3.56 -3.31 2.61
N PHE A 157 3.29 -4.39 1.88
CA PHE A 157 2.28 -4.40 0.84
C PHE A 157 1.37 -5.62 1.01
N LYS A 158 0.08 -5.40 0.76
CA LYS A 158 -0.98 -6.41 0.89
C LYS A 158 -1.69 -6.56 -0.45
N PRO A 159 -1.32 -7.55 -1.26
CA PRO A 159 -2.02 -7.81 -2.52
C PRO A 159 -3.40 -8.40 -2.23
N VAL A 160 -4.38 -8.02 -3.04
CA VAL A 160 -5.75 -8.53 -3.00
C VAL A 160 -6.16 -9.09 -4.35
N ASP A 161 -7.04 -10.09 -4.32
CA ASP A 161 -7.68 -10.70 -5.49
C ASP A 161 -8.88 -9.88 -5.98
N GLU A 162 -9.56 -10.36 -7.02
CA GLU A 162 -10.72 -9.71 -7.64
C GLU A 162 -11.92 -9.56 -6.68
N LYS A 163 -11.94 -10.33 -5.59
CA LYS A 163 -12.95 -10.25 -4.53
C LYS A 163 -12.57 -9.26 -3.44
N GLY A 164 -11.44 -8.55 -3.61
CA GLY A 164 -10.88 -7.68 -2.59
C GLY A 164 -10.33 -8.44 -1.38
N MET A 165 -10.14 -9.76 -1.47
CA MET A 165 -9.62 -10.61 -0.40
C MET A 165 -8.11 -10.72 -0.51
N GLN A 166 -7.42 -11.12 0.57
CA GLN A 166 -5.97 -11.33 0.52
C GLN A 166 -5.60 -12.35 -0.58
N LEU A 167 -4.61 -12.01 -1.41
CA LEU A 167 -4.19 -12.82 -2.56
C LEU A 167 -3.34 -14.04 -2.12
N LEU A 168 -3.94 -14.94 -1.34
CA LEU A 168 -3.26 -16.12 -0.78
C LEU A 168 -2.98 -17.17 -1.86
N ALA A 169 -3.89 -17.31 -2.84
CA ALA A 169 -3.80 -18.35 -3.86
C ALA A 169 -2.57 -18.21 -4.78
N LEU A 170 -2.03 -16.99 -4.94
CA LEU A 170 -0.85 -16.73 -5.78
C LEU A 170 0.43 -16.51 -4.97
N ALA A 171 0.40 -16.66 -3.63
CA ALA A 171 1.55 -16.35 -2.77
C ALA A 171 2.80 -17.18 -3.13
N ASP A 172 2.63 -18.49 -3.33
CA ASP A 172 3.73 -19.38 -3.74
C ASP A 172 4.19 -19.11 -5.18
N GLU A 173 3.26 -18.81 -6.10
CA GLU A 173 3.61 -18.49 -7.49
C GLU A 173 4.44 -17.19 -7.57
N ILE A 174 4.06 -16.16 -6.79
CA ILE A 174 4.82 -14.90 -6.68
C ILE A 174 6.21 -15.16 -6.10
N ARG A 175 6.33 -15.97 -5.05
CA ARG A 175 7.64 -16.37 -4.50
C ARG A 175 8.51 -17.03 -5.57
N ASP A 176 7.94 -17.99 -6.29
CA ASP A 176 8.70 -18.77 -7.27
C ASP A 176 9.06 -17.94 -8.51
N GLU A 177 8.27 -16.91 -8.85
CA GLU A 177 8.63 -15.91 -9.85
C GLU A 177 9.75 -14.97 -9.37
N VAL A 178 9.74 -14.53 -8.10
CA VAL A 178 10.86 -13.78 -7.51
C VAL A 178 12.16 -14.60 -7.52
N ARG A 179 12.07 -15.91 -7.30
CA ARG A 179 13.23 -16.82 -7.45
C ARG A 179 13.74 -16.90 -8.89
N ARG A 180 12.84 -16.93 -9.88
CA ARG A 180 13.22 -16.87 -11.31
C ARG A 180 13.92 -15.57 -11.67
N ILE A 181 13.48 -14.44 -11.12
CA ILE A 181 14.18 -13.16 -11.24
C ILE A 181 15.63 -13.27 -10.71
N GLY A 182 15.84 -13.97 -9.60
CA GLY A 182 17.19 -14.24 -9.08
C GLY A 182 18.08 -15.00 -10.08
N GLN A 183 17.54 -16.01 -10.76
CA GLN A 183 18.26 -16.79 -11.78
C GLN A 183 18.58 -15.94 -13.03
N GLU A 184 17.65 -15.08 -13.45
CA GLU A 184 17.88 -14.11 -14.53
C GLU A 184 18.98 -13.10 -14.15
N ALA A 185 19.01 -12.68 -12.89
CA ALA A 185 20.02 -11.76 -12.37
C ALA A 185 21.43 -12.38 -12.36
N GLU A 186 21.56 -13.63 -11.90
CA GLU A 186 22.82 -14.38 -11.93
C GLU A 186 23.37 -14.54 -13.36
N SER A 187 22.47 -14.72 -14.33
CA SER A 187 22.84 -14.81 -15.75
C SER A 187 22.99 -13.45 -16.46
N ASN A 188 22.93 -12.32 -15.73
CA ASN A 188 22.99 -10.95 -16.29
C ASN A 188 21.93 -10.68 -17.37
N SER A 189 20.77 -11.32 -17.27
CA SER A 189 19.65 -11.17 -18.21
C SER A 189 18.46 -10.41 -17.62
N PHE A 190 18.48 -10.10 -16.32
CA PHE A 190 17.38 -9.41 -15.65
C PHE A 190 17.33 -7.91 -15.94
N SER A 191 16.14 -7.42 -16.27
CA SER A 191 15.83 -5.99 -16.35
C SER A 191 14.38 -5.72 -15.93
N ILE A 192 14.12 -4.50 -15.46
CA ILE A 192 12.78 -4.01 -15.10
C ILE A 192 12.48 -2.80 -15.98
N THR A 193 11.29 -2.76 -16.56
CA THR A 193 10.82 -1.58 -17.30
C THR A 193 9.78 -0.83 -16.47
N LEU A 194 9.93 0.48 -16.37
CA LEU A 194 9.00 1.40 -15.73
C LEU A 194 8.47 2.35 -16.80
N SER A 195 7.17 2.48 -16.94
CA SER A 195 6.58 3.51 -17.81
C SER A 195 6.87 4.92 -17.28
N ALA A 196 6.62 5.96 -18.06
CA ALA A 196 6.43 7.31 -17.52
C ALA A 196 5.25 7.36 -16.53
N LEU A 197 5.25 8.30 -15.58
CA LEU A 197 4.15 8.52 -14.62
C LEU A 197 2.85 8.97 -15.31
N ASN A 198 2.95 9.63 -16.46
CA ASN A 198 1.80 10.06 -17.25
C ASN A 198 1.33 8.99 -18.26
N SER A 199 1.76 7.73 -18.10
CA SER A 199 1.29 6.62 -18.92
C SER A 199 -0.25 6.56 -18.93
N PRO A 200 -0.90 6.32 -20.08
CA PRO A 200 -2.37 6.18 -20.15
C PRO A 200 -2.90 4.98 -19.36
N HIS A 201 -2.03 4.05 -18.98
CA HIS A 201 -2.34 2.93 -18.10
C HIS A 201 -2.35 3.31 -16.62
N ILE A 202 -1.93 4.51 -16.22
CA ILE A 202 -1.99 4.97 -14.82
C ILE A 202 -3.09 6.02 -14.70
N LYS A 203 -4.18 5.68 -14.02
CA LYS A 203 -5.38 6.52 -13.92
C LYS A 203 -5.64 6.93 -12.48
N LYS A 204 -6.10 8.17 -12.27
CA LYS A 204 -6.59 8.67 -10.98
C LYS A 204 -8.10 8.75 -10.99
N ASP A 205 -8.74 7.59 -11.03
CA ASP A 205 -10.19 7.43 -11.24
C ASP A 205 -10.82 6.41 -10.28
N PHE A 206 -10.05 5.83 -9.35
CA PHE A 206 -10.59 4.89 -8.38
C PHE A 206 -11.51 5.60 -7.38
N ARG A 207 -12.80 5.26 -7.42
CA ARG A 207 -13.85 5.79 -6.56
C ARG A 207 -14.54 4.64 -5.82
N TYR A 208 -14.78 4.83 -4.52
CA TYR A 208 -15.44 3.82 -3.67
C TYR A 208 -16.43 4.45 -2.68
N LEU A 209 -16.28 5.74 -2.36
CA LEU A 209 -16.94 6.34 -1.18
C LEU A 209 -18.47 6.33 -1.29
N GLU A 210 -19.02 6.70 -2.45
CA GLU A 210 -20.48 6.79 -2.63
C GLU A 210 -21.12 5.41 -2.56
N ALA A 211 -20.61 4.48 -3.36
CA ALA A 211 -21.02 3.09 -3.35
C ALA A 211 -20.90 2.44 -1.97
N TYR A 212 -19.82 2.75 -1.24
CA TYR A 212 -19.65 2.22 0.12
C TYR A 212 -20.66 2.83 1.10
N ALA A 213 -20.97 4.13 0.96
CA ALA A 213 -21.98 4.77 1.80
C ALA A 213 -23.39 4.17 1.55
N ASP A 214 -23.72 3.86 0.29
CA ASP A 214 -24.98 3.21 -0.06
C ASP A 214 -25.02 1.76 0.45
N TYR A 215 -23.95 0.99 0.26
CA TYR A 215 -23.81 -0.34 0.85
C TYR A 215 -24.02 -0.32 2.37
N LEU A 216 -23.41 0.63 3.09
CA LEU A 216 -23.58 0.77 4.52
C LEU A 216 -25.02 1.09 4.93
N LYS A 217 -25.76 1.90 4.16
CA LYS A 217 -27.19 2.17 4.42
C LYS A 217 -28.04 0.91 4.28
N ASP A 218 -27.69 0.02 3.36
CA ASP A 218 -28.44 -1.21 3.12
C ASP A 218 -28.21 -2.25 4.23
N ILE A 219 -27.01 -2.30 4.82
CA ILE A 219 -26.66 -3.30 5.84
C ILE A 219 -26.80 -2.82 7.28
N ILE A 220 -26.75 -1.50 7.52
CA ILE A 220 -26.93 -0.93 8.86
C ILE A 220 -28.42 -0.60 9.04
N PRO A 221 -29.10 -1.13 10.09
CA PRO A 221 -30.51 -0.85 10.31
C PRO A 221 -30.79 0.65 10.46
N GLU A 222 -31.90 1.13 9.87
CA GLU A 222 -32.34 2.53 10.01
C GLU A 222 -32.45 2.98 11.47
N GLU A 223 -32.83 2.06 12.36
CA GLU A 223 -32.88 2.31 13.81
C GLU A 223 -31.53 2.74 14.38
N ALA A 224 -30.41 2.19 13.90
CA ALA A 224 -29.08 2.58 14.38
C ALA A 224 -28.78 4.05 14.05
N PHE A 225 -29.11 4.50 12.83
CA PHE A 225 -28.95 5.90 12.45
C PHE A 225 -29.86 6.82 13.28
N ARG A 226 -31.12 6.42 13.52
CA ARG A 226 -32.04 7.15 14.40
C ARG A 226 -31.46 7.31 15.82
N LEU A 227 -30.97 6.21 16.41
CA LEU A 227 -30.40 6.21 17.75
C LEU A 227 -29.14 7.08 17.86
N ILE A 228 -28.28 7.11 16.82
CA ILE A 228 -27.11 8.01 16.79
C ILE A 228 -27.56 9.48 16.87
N HIS A 229 -28.56 9.88 16.10
CA HIS A 229 -29.07 11.26 16.13
C HIS A 229 -29.79 11.61 17.43
N GLU A 230 -30.48 10.66 18.06
CA GLU A 230 -31.07 10.86 19.39
C GLU A 230 -30.00 11.03 20.46
N ALA A 231 -28.95 10.22 20.43
CA ALA A 231 -27.81 10.35 21.33
C ALA A 231 -27.08 11.69 21.14
N GLU A 232 -26.88 12.12 19.88
CA GLU A 232 -26.33 13.44 19.56
C GLU A 232 -27.17 14.58 20.17
N LYS A 233 -28.49 14.54 20.02
CA LYS A 233 -29.42 15.53 20.61
C LYS A 233 -29.40 15.51 22.14
N ALA A 234 -29.21 14.34 22.73
CA ALA A 234 -29.07 14.18 24.18
C ALA A 234 -27.69 14.65 24.71
N GLY A 235 -26.79 15.08 23.84
CA GLY A 235 -25.48 15.62 24.20
C GLY A 235 -24.36 14.58 24.32
N MET A 236 -24.56 13.35 23.83
CA MET A 236 -23.50 12.34 23.80
C MET A 236 -22.31 12.84 22.99
N LYS A 237 -21.10 12.51 23.45
CA LYS A 237 -19.83 12.75 22.75
C LYS A 237 -19.02 11.46 22.73
N VAL A 238 -18.42 11.15 21.58
CA VAL A 238 -17.57 9.99 21.35
C VAL A 238 -16.20 10.47 20.88
N GLY A 239 -15.17 10.16 21.66
CA GLY A 239 -13.79 10.43 21.28
C GLY A 239 -13.22 9.31 20.40
N VAL A 240 -12.64 9.64 19.26
CA VAL A 240 -12.02 8.68 18.33
C VAL A 240 -10.59 9.11 18.03
N SER A 241 -9.61 8.33 18.46
CA SER A 241 -8.21 8.54 18.05
C SER A 241 -7.92 7.81 16.74
N THR A 242 -7.52 8.54 15.69
CA THR A 242 -7.10 7.91 14.42
C THR A 242 -5.61 7.68 14.32
N VAL A 243 -4.85 8.07 15.36
CA VAL A 243 -3.41 7.78 15.50
C VAL A 243 -2.57 8.29 14.32
N GLY A 244 -3.01 9.37 13.66
CA GLY A 244 -2.37 9.93 12.46
C GLY A 244 -2.46 9.06 11.21
N GLY A 245 -3.28 8.01 11.22
CA GLY A 245 -3.53 7.09 10.12
C GLY A 245 -4.43 7.66 9.01
N SER A 246 -4.80 6.80 8.05
CA SER A 246 -5.66 7.19 6.92
C SER A 246 -7.14 7.31 7.29
N MET A 247 -7.54 6.90 8.50
CA MET A 247 -8.95 6.78 8.87
C MET A 247 -9.70 8.11 8.97
N HIS A 248 -9.06 9.21 9.39
CA HIS A 248 -9.77 10.48 9.59
C HIS A 248 -10.43 10.99 8.30
N GLU A 249 -9.64 11.26 7.25
CA GLU A 249 -10.14 11.72 5.94
C GLU A 249 -11.18 10.77 5.31
N ASN A 250 -11.04 9.47 5.59
CA ASN A 250 -11.87 8.44 4.99
C ASN A 250 -13.19 8.18 5.74
N SER A 251 -13.20 8.35 7.06
CA SER A 251 -14.41 8.18 7.87
C SER A 251 -15.21 9.47 8.00
N LEU A 252 -14.56 10.63 8.01
CA LEU A 252 -15.21 11.94 7.99
C LEU A 252 -16.24 12.04 6.85
N ALA A 253 -15.80 11.75 5.63
CA ALA A 253 -16.63 11.84 4.44
C ALA A 253 -17.80 10.83 4.42
N LEU A 254 -17.73 9.74 5.22
CA LEU A 254 -18.84 8.82 5.41
C LEU A 254 -19.83 9.36 6.44
N PHE A 255 -19.34 9.83 7.60
CA PHE A 255 -20.21 10.38 8.65
C PHE A 255 -21.00 11.59 8.15
N GLU A 256 -20.38 12.49 7.38
CA GLU A 256 -21.07 13.63 6.75
C GLU A 256 -22.22 13.18 5.84
N ARG A 257 -22.06 12.08 5.09
CA ARG A 257 -23.11 11.52 4.22
C ARG A 257 -24.28 10.90 4.99
N PHE A 258 -24.05 10.52 6.24
CA PHE A 258 -25.10 10.05 7.15
C PHE A 258 -25.66 11.18 8.03
N GLY A 259 -25.24 12.43 7.81
CA GLY A 259 -25.68 13.57 8.63
C GLY A 259 -25.16 13.52 10.08
N ILE A 260 -24.15 12.71 10.36
CA ILE A 260 -23.54 12.56 11.69
C ILE A 260 -22.49 13.64 11.83
N LYS A 261 -22.69 14.59 12.77
CA LYS A 261 -21.74 15.69 12.93
C LYS A 261 -20.45 15.22 13.58
N THR A 262 -19.34 15.65 13.01
CA THR A 262 -17.98 15.42 13.53
C THR A 262 -17.31 16.72 13.94
N GLY A 263 -16.21 16.65 14.68
CA GLY A 263 -15.43 17.81 15.09
C GLY A 263 -15.84 18.35 16.46
N GLN A 264 -15.40 19.57 16.79
CA GLN A 264 -15.53 20.15 18.14
C GLN A 264 -16.99 20.14 18.65
N ASP A 265 -17.93 20.49 17.77
CA ASP A 265 -19.35 20.57 18.11
C ASP A 265 -20.14 19.30 17.75
N GLY A 266 -19.50 18.34 17.07
CA GLY A 266 -20.12 17.09 16.63
C GLY A 266 -20.24 16.03 17.71
N VAL A 267 -21.00 14.97 17.44
CA VAL A 267 -21.08 13.77 18.31
C VAL A 267 -19.77 12.98 18.27
N ILE A 268 -19.06 12.98 17.14
CA ILE A 268 -17.73 12.34 16.99
C ILE A 268 -16.63 13.40 17.10
N GLN A 269 -15.75 13.25 18.07
CA GLN A 269 -14.59 14.11 18.29
C GLN A 269 -13.31 13.35 17.94
N TYR A 270 -12.65 13.76 16.85
CA TYR A 270 -11.40 13.14 16.44
C TYR A 270 -10.20 13.66 17.22
N MET A 271 -9.36 12.74 17.68
CA MET A 271 -8.06 12.98 18.29
C MET A 271 -6.96 12.43 17.38
N HIS A 272 -5.78 13.06 17.41
CA HIS A 272 -4.62 12.63 16.59
C HIS A 272 -5.01 12.44 15.12
N TRP A 273 -5.78 13.39 14.57
CA TRP A 273 -6.38 13.27 13.25
C TRP A 273 -5.48 13.74 12.12
N GLN A 274 -4.49 14.59 12.43
CA GLN A 274 -3.50 15.00 11.45
C GLN A 274 -2.71 13.76 11.01
N LYS A 275 -2.74 13.50 9.70
CA LYS A 275 -1.93 12.48 9.05
C LYS A 275 -0.44 12.69 9.38
N ARG A 276 0.22 11.67 9.91
CA ARG A 276 1.65 11.69 10.23
C ARG A 276 2.28 10.33 9.95
N ASP A 277 3.42 10.31 9.28
CA ASP A 277 4.18 9.09 8.98
C ASP A 277 4.83 8.47 10.25
N ASP A 278 5.00 9.26 11.30
CA ASP A 278 5.42 8.84 12.64
C ASP A 278 4.25 8.44 13.56
N PHE A 279 3.01 8.51 13.09
CA PHE A 279 1.80 8.17 13.85
C PHE A 279 1.69 8.88 15.21
N HIS A 280 2.10 10.15 15.29
CA HIS A 280 2.16 10.91 16.55
C HIS A 280 3.04 10.23 17.61
N LYS A 281 4.06 9.49 17.18
CA LYS A 281 5.00 8.77 18.04
C LYS A 281 4.33 7.76 18.96
N VAL A 282 3.17 7.24 18.56
CA VAL A 282 2.49 6.21 19.35
C VAL A 282 3.33 4.94 19.36
N GLY A 283 3.65 4.46 20.57
CA GLY A 283 4.57 3.37 20.80
C GLY A 283 6.02 3.81 21.06
N GLU A 284 6.33 5.12 21.04
CA GLU A 284 7.62 5.62 21.49
C GLU A 284 7.63 5.85 23.01
N ILE A 285 8.55 5.19 23.71
CA ILE A 285 8.77 5.31 25.16
C ILE A 285 10.25 5.62 25.36
N ASP A 286 10.57 6.68 26.09
CA ASP A 286 11.95 7.14 26.37
C ASP A 286 12.84 7.28 25.12
N GLY A 287 12.22 7.61 23.98
CA GLY A 287 12.90 7.79 22.69
C GLY A 287 13.12 6.51 21.89
N GLU A 288 12.68 5.35 22.40
CA GLU A 288 12.71 4.07 21.68
C GLU A 288 11.31 3.74 21.12
N ASN A 289 11.24 3.37 19.84
CA ASN A 289 9.98 3.07 19.17
C ASN A 289 9.66 1.57 19.23
N TYR A 290 8.78 1.19 20.15
CA TYR A 290 8.28 -0.17 20.31
C TYR A 290 7.11 -0.48 19.36
N GLY A 291 6.56 0.54 18.70
CA GLY A 291 5.38 0.45 17.85
C GLY A 291 4.08 0.27 18.63
N CYS A 292 2.98 0.22 17.88
CA CYS A 292 1.65 0.01 18.44
C CYS A 292 1.11 -1.32 17.94
N ASP A 293 1.53 -2.45 18.52
CA ASP A 293 0.83 -3.72 18.28
C ASP A 293 -0.18 -3.94 19.41
N PRO A 294 -1.46 -3.52 19.25
CA PRO A 294 -2.47 -3.68 20.30
C PRO A 294 -2.82 -5.15 20.56
N THR A 295 -2.31 -6.09 19.74
CA THR A 295 -2.54 -7.53 19.89
C THR A 295 -1.39 -8.26 20.58
N LYS A 296 -0.25 -7.59 20.77
CA LYS A 296 0.84 -8.09 21.61
C LYS A 296 0.77 -7.37 22.94
N GLN A 297 1.00 -8.10 24.03
CA GLN A 297 1.27 -7.45 25.31
C GLN A 297 2.42 -6.47 25.08
N ILE A 298 2.09 -5.19 25.14
CA ILE A 298 3.07 -4.14 25.37
C ILE A 298 3.57 -4.47 26.77
N ILE A 299 4.71 -5.14 26.86
CA ILE A 299 5.36 -5.41 28.15
C ILE A 299 5.75 -4.02 28.67
N TYR A 300 5.05 -3.60 29.72
CA TYR A 300 5.39 -2.45 30.55
C TYR A 300 6.74 -2.65 31.24
#